data_AF-A0A931IX12-F1
#
_entry.id   AF-A0A931IX12-F1
#
_cell.length_a   1.000
_cell.length_b   1.000
_cell.length_c   1.000
_cell.angle_alpha   90.00
_cell.angle_beta   90.00
_cell.angle_gamma   90.00
#
_symmetry.space_group_name_H-M   'P 1'
#
loop_
_entity.id
_entity.type
_entity.pdbx_description
1 polymer ?
#
loop_
_entity_poly.entity_id
_entity_poly.type
_entity_poly.pdbx_seq_one_letter_code
_entity_poly.pdbx_strand_id
1 'polypeptide(L)'
;MEARDWISLAALYVAIYYTVARIAMKRLRTIDHDYFAKLGAKSDVGMSNSIAIGKMLFDSELPKQSYPAGVSRMIVAARYMLFFSPVVLIGAVALANIVG
;
A
#
# COMPACT_ATOMS: atom_id res chain seq x y z
N MET A 1 -5.15 -23.35 -13.34
CA MET A 1 -4.26 -22.39 -12.67
C MET A 1 -3.69 -23.11 -11.48
N GLU A 2 -2.38 -23.31 -11.50
CA GLU A 2 -1.63 -23.99 -10.45
C GLU A 2 -1.49 -23.07 -9.21
N ALA A 3 -1.17 -23.62 -8.04
CA ALA A 3 -0.92 -22.83 -6.83
C ALA A 3 0.17 -21.76 -7.05
N ARG A 4 1.16 -22.06 -7.89
CA ARG A 4 2.23 -21.11 -8.30
C ARG A 4 1.69 -19.90 -9.06
N ASP A 5 0.64 -20.05 -9.87
CA ASP A 5 0.04 -18.93 -10.60
C ASP A 5 -0.67 -17.97 -9.64
N TRP A 6 -1.36 -18.52 -8.63
CA TRP A 6 -2.02 -17.75 -7.57
C TRP A 6 -1.03 -16.99 -6.69
N ILE A 7 0.07 -17.64 -6.29
CA ILE A 7 1.15 -16.99 -5.54
C ILE A 7 1.77 -15.86 -6.36
N SER A 8 1.98 -16.08 -7.66
CA SER A 8 2.53 -15.06 -8.58
C SER A 8 1.57 -13.88 -8.72
N LEU A 9 0.27 -14.13 -8.83
CA LEU A 9 -0.77 -13.10 -8.88
C LEU A 9 -0.83 -12.29 -7.57
N ALA A 10 -0.74 -12.96 -6.42
CA ALA A 10 -0.70 -12.31 -5.11
C ALA A 10 0.56 -11.43 -4.95
N ALA A 11 1.73 -11.93 -5.36
CA ALA A 11 2.97 -11.15 -5.34
C ALA A 11 2.89 -9.92 -6.26
N LEU A 12 2.30 -10.08 -7.45
CA LEU A 12 2.08 -8.97 -8.37
C LEU A 12 1.11 -7.92 -7.78
N TYR A 13 0.02 -8.38 -7.17
CA TYR A 13 -0.93 -7.50 -6.47
C TYR A 13 -0.23 -6.70 -5.37
N VAL A 14 0.62 -7.37 -4.58
CA VAL A 14 1.42 -6.74 -3.52
C VAL A 14 2.36 -5.67 -4.09
N ALA A 15 3.08 -6.00 -5.16
CA ALA A 15 3.98 -5.07 -5.82
C ALA A 15 3.27 -3.83 -6.38
N ILE A 16 2.08 -4.02 -6.96
CA ILE A 16 1.27 -2.92 -7.51
C ILE A 16 0.83 -1.97 -6.39
N TYR A 17 0.16 -2.46 -5.34
CA TYR A 17 -0.33 -1.55 -4.29
C TYR A 17 0.83 -0.85 -3.58
N TYR A 18 1.95 -1.55 -3.36
CA TYR A 18 3.13 -0.97 -2.73
C TYR A 18 3.71 0.17 -3.59
N THR A 19 3.74 -0.01 -4.91
CA THR A 19 4.16 1.02 -5.85
C THR A 19 3.23 2.24 -5.80
N VAL A 20 1.91 2.02 -5.79
CA VAL A 20 0.93 3.11 -5.67
C VAL A 20 1.13 3.88 -4.36
N ALA A 21 1.27 3.18 -3.24
CA ALA A 21 1.50 3.78 -1.93
C ALA A 21 2.80 4.59 -1.88
N ARG A 22 3.86 4.09 -2.54
CA ARG A 22 5.14 4.79 -2.62
C ARG A 22 5.07 6.06 -3.45
N ILE A 23 4.31 6.06 -4.55
CA ILE A 23 4.07 7.27 -5.35
C ILE A 23 3.23 8.26 -4.55
N ALA A 24 2.18 7.79 -3.86
CA ALA A 24 1.35 8.63 -2.99
C ALA A 24 2.20 9.31 -1.91
N MET A 25 3.08 8.56 -1.24
CA MET A 25 4.00 9.10 -0.25
C MET A 25 4.99 10.11 -0.84
N LYS A 26 5.55 9.87 -2.03
CA LYS A 26 6.43 10.84 -2.71
C LYS A 26 5.70 12.15 -3.02
N ARG A 27 4.43 12.07 -3.43
CA ARG A 27 3.59 13.26 -3.64
C ARG A 27 3.21 13.93 -2.32
N LEU A 28 3.00 13.14 -1.26
CA LEU A 28 2.73 13.65 0.07
C LEU A 28 3.90 14.50 0.59
N ARG A 29 5.15 14.09 0.32
CA ARG A 29 6.33 14.91 0.58
C ARG A 29 6.21 16.31 -0.04
N THR A 30 5.73 16.43 -1.26
CA THR A 30 5.61 17.75 -1.91
C THR A 30 4.47 18.62 -1.38
N ILE A 31 3.46 18.02 -0.73
CA ILE A 31 2.22 18.71 -0.31
C ILE A 31 2.20 18.98 1.19
N ASP A 32 2.72 18.05 1.99
CA ASP A 32 2.72 18.10 3.46
C ASP A 32 4.07 17.57 3.99
N HIS A 33 5.07 18.45 3.93
CA HIS A 33 6.44 18.14 4.33
C HIS A 33 6.53 17.80 5.83
N ASP A 34 5.73 18.45 6.67
CA ASP A 34 5.70 18.24 8.11
C ASP A 34 5.15 16.85 8.46
N TYR A 35 4.06 16.44 7.82
CA TYR A 35 3.54 15.09 7.98
C TYR A 35 4.52 14.04 7.45
N PHE A 36 5.14 14.28 6.29
CA PHE A 36 6.16 13.39 5.74
C PHE A 36 7.38 13.24 6.67
N ALA A 37 7.81 14.33 7.31
CA ALA A 37 8.88 14.28 8.31
C ALA A 37 8.48 13.44 9.54
N LYS A 38 7.22 13.57 10.01
CA LYS A 38 6.67 12.75 11.11
C LYS A 38 6.61 11.25 10.78
N LEU A 39 6.40 10.89 9.51
CA LEU A 39 6.45 9.49 9.09
C LEU A 39 7.84 8.87 9.28
N GLY A 40 8.91 9.67 9.32
CA GLY A 40 10.29 9.20 9.41
C GLY A 40 10.77 8.51 8.13
N ALA A 41 10.11 8.77 7.00
CA ALA A 41 10.48 8.23 5.70
C ALA A 41 11.85 8.81 5.28
N LYS A 42 12.78 7.93 4.89
CA LYS A 42 14.10 8.31 4.39
C LYS A 42 14.12 8.25 2.85
N SER A 43 15.01 9.03 2.24
CA SER A 43 15.23 9.05 0.79
C SER A 43 15.67 7.69 0.24
N ASP A 44 16.16 6.80 1.09
CA ASP A 44 16.72 5.51 0.70
C ASP A 44 15.69 4.36 0.64
N VAL A 45 15.98 3.32 -0.13
CA VAL A 45 15.14 2.13 -0.22
C VAL A 45 15.37 1.26 1.02
N GLY A 46 14.38 1.19 1.92
CA GLY A 46 14.56 0.42 3.15
C GLY A 46 13.31 0.28 4.01
N MET A 47 13.43 -0.48 5.10
CA MET A 47 12.35 -0.81 6.05
C MET A 47 11.62 0.44 6.58
N SER A 48 12.34 1.57 6.72
CA SER A 48 11.76 2.85 7.13
C SER A 48 10.65 3.34 6.19
N ASN A 49 10.79 3.12 4.88
CA ASN A 49 9.76 3.49 3.90
C ASN A 49 8.54 2.58 3.97
N SER A 50 8.73 1.28 4.24
CA SER A 50 7.61 0.36 4.45
C SER A 50 6.83 0.70 5.71
N ILE A 51 7.51 1.04 6.81
CA ILE A 51 6.87 1.49 8.05
C ILE A 51 6.12 2.81 7.83
N ALA A 52 6.73 3.76 7.12
CA ALA A 52 6.09 5.03 6.79
C ALA A 52 4.85 4.84 5.89
N ILE A 53 4.90 3.92 4.92
CA ILE A 53 3.72 3.54 4.10
C ILE A 53 2.64 2.98 5.02
N GLY A 54 3.00 2.05 5.92
CA GLY A 54 2.08 1.49 6.90
C GLY A 54 1.40 2.59 7.73
N LYS A 55 2.19 3.45 8.38
CA LYS A 55 1.68 4.59 9.16
C LYS A 55 0.72 5.46 8.34
N MET A 56 1.11 5.84 7.12
CA MET A 56 0.27 6.64 6.22
C MET A 56 -1.05 5.92 5.87
N LEU A 57 -1.03 4.60 5.67
CA LEU A 57 -2.22 3.83 5.30
C LEU A 57 -3.14 3.56 6.51
N PHE A 58 -2.60 3.47 7.73
CA PHE A 58 -3.38 3.26 8.95
C PHE A 58 -3.81 4.56 9.65
N ASP A 59 -3.33 5.71 9.21
CA ASP A 59 -3.67 7.00 9.81
C ASP A 59 -5.08 7.47 9.45
N SER A 60 -6.04 7.43 10.38
CA SER A 60 -7.41 7.87 10.10
C SER A 60 -7.55 9.34 9.70
N GLU A 61 -6.57 10.20 9.98
CA GLU A 61 -6.59 11.62 9.62
C GLU A 61 -6.25 11.87 8.13
N LEU A 62 -5.77 10.85 7.43
CA LEU A 62 -5.51 10.89 6.01
C LEU A 62 -6.64 10.24 5.19
N PRO A 63 -6.95 10.75 3.97
CA PRO A 63 -6.42 11.98 3.39
C PRO A 63 -7.06 13.24 4.01
N LYS A 64 -6.25 14.28 4.25
CA LYS A 64 -6.76 15.58 4.70
C LYS A 64 -7.60 16.24 3.59
N GLN A 65 -8.65 16.98 3.96
CA GLN A 65 -9.50 17.70 3.00
C GLN A 65 -8.73 18.71 2.13
N SER A 66 -7.62 19.26 2.64
CA SER A 66 -6.77 20.20 1.92
C SER A 66 -5.91 19.56 0.83
N TYR A 67 -5.90 18.22 0.71
CA TYR A 67 -5.05 17.56 -0.27
C TYR A 67 -5.67 17.54 -1.66
N PRO A 68 -4.84 17.66 -2.72
CA PRO A 68 -5.28 17.49 -4.09
C PRO A 68 -5.99 16.15 -4.27
N ALA A 69 -7.14 16.17 -4.96
CA ALA A 69 -7.97 14.99 -5.18
C ALA A 69 -7.19 13.80 -5.77
N GLY A 70 -6.16 14.05 -6.57
CA GLY A 70 -5.28 13.00 -7.10
C GLY A 70 -4.54 12.23 -6.01
N VAL A 71 -3.95 12.90 -5.02
CA VAL A 71 -3.22 12.26 -3.93
C VAL A 71 -4.17 11.60 -2.95
N SER A 72 -5.28 12.26 -2.62
CA SER A 72 -6.32 11.70 -1.77
C SER A 72 -6.88 10.39 -2.33
N ARG A 73 -7.19 10.34 -3.64
CA ARG A 73 -7.62 9.10 -4.30
C ARG A 73 -6.56 8.01 -4.27
N MET A 74 -5.27 8.35 -4.43
CA MET A 74 -4.20 7.35 -4.37
C MET A 74 -4.04 6.74 -2.97
N ILE A 75 -4.12 7.57 -1.92
CA ILE A 75 -4.06 7.09 -0.53
C ILE A 75 -5.26 6.18 -0.25
N VAL A 76 -6.46 6.60 -0.63
CA VAL A 76 -7.69 5.83 -0.45
C VAL A 76 -7.64 4.51 -1.23
N ALA A 77 -7.21 4.54 -2.50
CA ALA A 77 -7.05 3.33 -3.31
C ALA A 77 -6.03 2.37 -2.69
N ALA A 78 -4.88 2.86 -2.22
CA ALA A 78 -3.87 2.05 -1.56
C ALA A 78 -4.39 1.44 -0.23
N ARG A 79 -5.24 2.16 0.51
CA ARG A 79 -5.90 1.64 1.71
C ARG A 79 -6.88 0.53 1.39
N TYR A 80 -7.75 0.74 0.42
CA TYR A 80 -8.67 -0.31 -0.02
C TYR A 80 -7.89 -1.54 -0.48
N MET A 81 -6.85 -1.36 -1.30
CA MET A 81 -6.02 -2.47 -1.76
C MET A 81 -5.36 -3.23 -0.60
N LEU A 82 -4.88 -2.53 0.44
CA LEU A 82 -4.33 -3.14 1.65
C LEU A 82 -5.42 -3.89 2.43
N PHE A 83 -6.60 -3.31 2.59
CA PHE A 83 -7.72 -3.90 3.32
C PHE A 83 -8.29 -5.14 2.63
N PHE A 84 -8.23 -5.19 1.30
CA PHE A 84 -8.55 -6.39 0.51
C PHE A 84 -7.42 -7.42 0.47
N SER A 85 -6.19 -7.08 0.92
CA SER A 85 -5.06 -8.02 0.87
C SER A 85 -5.25 -9.30 1.70
N PRO A 86 -5.88 -9.30 2.90
CA PRO A 86 -6.17 -10.52 3.63
C PRO A 86 -7.15 -11.42 2.87
N VAL A 87 -8.12 -10.85 2.17
CA VAL A 87 -9.09 -11.61 1.36
C VAL A 87 -8.40 -12.29 0.18
N VAL A 88 -7.49 -11.56 -0.49
CA VAL A 88 -6.66 -12.11 -1.58
C VAL A 88 -5.74 -13.21 -1.06
N LEU A 89 -5.13 -13.03 0.12
CA LEU A 89 -4.24 -14.01 0.74
C LEU A 89 -5.00 -15.27 1.16
N ILE A 90 -6.15 -15.13 1.83
CA ILE A 90 -7.02 -16.24 2.23
C ILE A 90 -7.50 -16.98 0.98
N GLY A 91 -7.93 -16.27 -0.06
CA GLY A 91 -8.32 -16.87 -1.34
C GLY A 91 -7.19 -17.68 -1.97
N ALA A 92 -5.97 -17.12 -2.02
CA ALA A 92 -4.80 -17.81 -2.56
C ALA A 92 -4.43 -19.06 -1.75
N VAL A 93 -4.44 -18.97 -0.41
CA VAL A 93 -4.15 -20.11 0.49
C VAL A 93 -5.24 -21.17 0.42
N ALA A 94 -6.51 -20.79 0.44
CA ALA A 94 -7.63 -21.73 0.34
C ALA A 94 -7.60 -22.47 -0.99
N LEU A 95 -7.37 -21.77 -2.10
CA LEU A 95 -7.24 -22.39 -3.42
C LEU A 95 -6.01 -23.29 -3.52
N ALA A 96 -4.87 -22.88 -2.96
CA ALA A 96 -3.68 -23.72 -2.92
C ALA A 96 -3.89 -25.02 -2.14
N ASN A 97 -4.70 -25.02 -1.07
CA ASN A 97 -5.06 -26.22 -0.31
C ASN A 97 -6.15 -27.08 -0.96
N ILE A 98 -6.93 -26.54 -1.90
CA ILE A 98 -7.97 -27.28 -2.63
C ILE A 98 -7.39 -27.93 -3.90
N VAL A 99 -6.38 -27.30 -4.50
CA VAL A 99 -5.80 -27.71 -5.80
C VAL A 99 -4.49 -28.51 -5.62
N GLY A 100 -3.85 -28.45 -4.46
CA GLY A 100 -2.67 -29.26 -4.11
C GLY A 100 -3.03 -30.59 -3.48
#